data_AF-A0A1F7Z4F6-F1
#
_entry.id   AF-A0A1F7Z4F6-F1
#
_cell.length_a   1.000
_cell.length_b   1.000
_cell.length_c   1.000
_cell.angle_alpha   90.00
_cell.angle_beta   90.00
_cell.angle_gamma   90.00
#
_symmetry.space_group_name_H-M   'P 1'
#
loop_
_entity.id
_entity.type
_entity.pdbx_description
1 polymer ?
#
loop_
_entity_poly.entity_id
_entity_poly.type
_entity_poly.pdbx_seq_one_letter_code
_entity_poly.pdbx_strand_id
1 'polypeptide(L)'
;MRHFKHKLLDKLTIPSKIEGFPIFKKITSGFTLIELLTVMSIIAILAAISIFSLNGARESGRDAKRKADLEAVASALELYKADCNYYPNTIPAAGNQFTGTACGLGANIYMEAIPGDPLAGQAYFYEPLSCVVANCTRFRFWAALEDPGTTPSACTGSPTCGGATCNFCVTNP
;
A
#
# COMPACT_ATOMS: atom_id res chain seq x y z
N MET A 1 -23.82 -21.11 82.08
CA MET A 1 -24.14 -21.38 80.65
C MET A 1 -23.01 -22.15 79.95
N ARG A 2 -22.65 -23.34 80.45
CA ARG A 2 -21.60 -24.21 79.87
C ARG A 2 -22.23 -25.53 79.37
N HIS A 3 -23.10 -25.49 78.36
CA HIS A 3 -23.78 -26.76 77.99
C HIS A 3 -24.09 -27.03 76.51
N PHE A 4 -23.63 -26.22 75.55
CA PHE A 4 -24.09 -26.39 74.15
C PHE A 4 -23.02 -26.56 73.06
N LYS A 5 -21.72 -26.59 73.40
CA LYS A 5 -20.65 -26.60 72.38
C LYS A 5 -20.15 -27.99 71.94
N HIS A 6 -20.71 -29.09 72.45
CA HIS A 6 -20.12 -30.43 72.26
C HIS A 6 -20.83 -31.34 71.26
N LYS A 7 -21.92 -30.89 70.61
CA LYS A 7 -22.78 -31.77 69.79
C LYS A 7 -22.71 -31.55 68.27
N LEU A 8 -21.68 -30.87 67.79
CA LEU A 8 -21.54 -30.48 66.37
C LEU A 8 -20.29 -31.04 65.68
N LEU A 9 -19.50 -31.90 66.34
CA LEU A 9 -18.26 -32.47 65.79
C LEU A 9 -18.31 -33.99 65.53
N ASP A 10 -19.46 -34.65 65.70
CA ASP A 10 -19.59 -36.11 65.51
C ASP A 10 -20.24 -36.53 64.19
N LYS A 11 -20.42 -35.61 63.23
CA LYS A 11 -21.03 -35.92 61.92
C LYS A 11 -20.18 -35.53 60.70
N LEU A 12 -18.85 -35.51 60.83
CA LEU A 12 -17.94 -35.44 59.68
C LEU A 12 -17.17 -36.76 59.51
N THR A 13 -17.89 -37.87 59.37
CA THR A 13 -17.29 -39.10 58.84
C THR A 13 -17.46 -39.09 57.33
N ILE A 14 -16.43 -38.63 56.62
CA ILE A 14 -16.37 -38.64 55.16
C ILE A 14 -16.19 -40.11 54.72
N PRO A 15 -17.07 -40.67 53.87
CA PRO A 15 -16.91 -42.05 53.40
C PRO A 15 -15.64 -42.18 52.56
N SER A 16 -14.78 -43.13 52.93
CA SER A 16 -13.42 -43.31 52.39
C SER A 16 -13.35 -44.06 51.05
N LYS A 17 -14.44 -44.11 50.27
CA LYS A 17 -14.48 -44.94 49.05
C LYS A 17 -15.19 -44.21 47.91
N ILE A 18 -14.39 -43.49 47.13
CA ILE A 18 -14.77 -43.07 45.77
C ILE A 18 -14.34 -44.21 44.86
N GLU A 19 -15.26 -45.13 44.56
CA GLU A 19 -15.05 -46.22 43.60
C GLU A 19 -14.93 -45.63 42.19
N GLY A 20 -13.76 -45.81 41.56
CA GLY A 20 -13.61 -45.92 40.11
C GLY A 20 -13.96 -44.69 39.28
N PHE A 21 -13.11 -43.66 39.30
CA PHE A 21 -13.05 -42.71 38.18
C PHE A 21 -12.25 -43.36 37.05
N PRO A 22 -12.81 -43.57 35.85
CA PRO A 22 -12.04 -44.09 34.72
C PRO A 22 -10.96 -43.08 34.38
N ILE A 23 -9.70 -43.45 34.67
CA ILE A 23 -8.52 -42.69 34.24
C ILE A 23 -8.55 -42.68 32.72
N PHE A 24 -8.77 -41.50 32.13
CA PHE A 24 -8.61 -41.29 30.70
C PHE A 24 -7.24 -41.83 30.28
N LYS A 25 -7.23 -42.92 29.51
CA LYS A 25 -6.03 -43.52 28.95
C LYS A 25 -5.38 -42.48 28.05
N LYS A 26 -4.34 -41.81 28.55
CA LYS A 26 -3.58 -40.80 27.82
C LYS A 26 -2.89 -41.52 26.66
N ILE A 27 -3.40 -41.34 25.44
CA ILE A 27 -2.73 -41.82 24.23
C ILE A 27 -1.50 -40.92 24.05
N THR A 28 -0.35 -41.38 24.52
CA THR A 28 0.93 -40.71 24.31
C THR A 28 1.45 -41.11 22.93
N SER A 29 0.95 -40.44 21.89
CA SER A 29 1.60 -40.39 20.58
C SER A 29 2.68 -39.31 20.66
N GLY A 30 3.94 -39.71 20.54
CA GLY A 30 5.07 -38.79 20.42
C GLY A 30 5.39 -38.55 18.96
N PHE A 31 5.70 -37.31 18.59
CA PHE A 31 6.26 -36.98 17.28
C PHE A 31 7.61 -37.68 17.11
N THR A 32 7.80 -38.31 15.96
CA THR A 32 9.10 -38.87 15.59
C THR A 32 10.07 -37.74 15.22
N LEU A 33 11.37 -37.96 15.42
CA LEU A 33 12.39 -36.99 15.02
C LEU A 33 12.34 -36.68 13.51
N ILE A 34 11.97 -37.68 12.70
CA ILE A 34 11.86 -37.52 11.24
C ILE A 34 10.63 -36.70 10.83
N GLU A 35 9.51 -36.81 11.55
CA GLU A 35 8.33 -35.96 11.33
C GLU A 35 8.66 -34.49 11.59
N LEU A 36 9.42 -34.18 12.64
CA LEU A 36 9.81 -32.79 12.91
C LEU A 36 10.86 -32.28 11.90
N LEU A 37 11.79 -33.14 11.48
CA LEU A 37 12.83 -32.81 10.50
C LEU A 37 12.24 -32.45 9.12
N THR A 38 11.26 -33.23 8.66
CA THR A 38 10.62 -33.02 7.35
C THR A 38 9.73 -31.77 7.34
N VAL A 39 9.07 -31.44 8.44
CA VAL A 39 8.26 -30.22 8.53
C VAL A 39 9.13 -28.96 8.45
N MET A 40 10.24 -28.93 9.20
CA MET A 40 11.16 -27.79 9.16
C MET A 40 11.82 -27.64 7.77
N SER A 41 12.12 -28.74 7.08
CA SER A 41 12.68 -28.68 5.73
C SER A 41 11.68 -28.11 4.72
N ILE A 42 10.40 -28.49 4.79
CA ILE A 42 9.36 -27.94 3.91
C ILE A 42 9.11 -26.46 4.21
N ILE A 43 9.03 -26.07 5.49
CA ILE A 43 8.84 -24.66 5.87
C ILE A 43 10.02 -23.81 5.37
N ALA A 44 11.26 -24.30 5.47
CA ALA A 44 12.43 -23.59 4.96
C ALA A 44 12.36 -23.34 3.44
N ILE A 45 11.92 -24.34 2.67
CA ILE A 45 11.73 -24.22 1.22
C ILE A 45 10.62 -23.22 0.89
N LEU A 46 9.45 -23.32 1.55
CA LEU A 46 8.33 -22.42 1.31
C LEU A 46 8.64 -20.97 1.72
N ALA A 47 9.35 -20.79 2.82
CA ALA A 47 9.77 -19.47 3.29
C ALA A 47 10.72 -18.79 2.30
N ALA A 48 11.67 -19.54 1.74
CA ALA A 48 12.62 -19.01 0.74
C ALA A 48 11.91 -18.50 -0.53
N ILE A 49 10.92 -19.24 -1.04
CA ILE A 49 10.18 -18.87 -2.26
C ILE A 49 9.25 -17.67 -2.00
N SER A 50 8.67 -17.57 -0.79
CA SER A 50 7.70 -16.53 -0.44
C SER A 50 8.26 -15.10 -0.50
N ILE A 51 9.55 -14.92 -0.20
CA ILE A 51 10.20 -13.60 -0.19
C ILE A 51 10.22 -12.97 -1.59
N PHE A 52 10.51 -13.77 -2.62
CA PHE A 52 10.58 -13.28 -4.01
C PHE A 52 9.21 -12.84 -4.53
N SER A 53 8.15 -13.57 -4.18
CA SER A 53 6.78 -13.21 -4.58
C SER A 53 6.31 -11.89 -3.98
N LEU A 54 6.69 -11.60 -2.73
CA LEU A 54 6.29 -10.37 -2.04
C LEU A 54 6.93 -9.11 -2.65
N ASN A 55 8.17 -9.20 -3.13
CA ASN A 55 8.85 -8.06 -3.74
C ASN A 55 8.18 -7.62 -5.04
N GLY A 56 7.91 -8.55 -5.95
CA GLY A 56 7.21 -8.24 -7.21
C GLY A 56 5.79 -7.70 -6.98
N ALA A 57 5.07 -8.21 -5.97
CA ALA A 57 3.75 -7.67 -5.61
C ALA A 57 3.82 -6.21 -5.11
N ARG A 58 4.87 -5.86 -4.36
CA ARG A 58 5.09 -4.49 -3.88
C ARG A 58 5.46 -3.54 -5.02
N GLU A 59 6.31 -3.97 -5.96
CA GLU A 59 6.66 -3.22 -7.17
C GLU A 59 5.41 -2.93 -8.02
N SER A 60 4.64 -3.98 -8.34
CA SER A 60 3.38 -3.86 -9.08
C SER A 60 2.38 -2.93 -8.38
N GLY A 61 2.26 -3.01 -7.05
CA GLY A 61 1.39 -2.13 -6.26
C GLY A 61 1.82 -0.66 -6.32
N ARG A 62 3.13 -0.37 -6.30
CA ARG A 62 3.65 1.00 -6.46
C ARG A 62 3.42 1.51 -7.88
N ASP A 63 3.62 0.69 -8.89
CA ASP A 63 3.37 1.09 -10.28
C ASP A 63 1.89 1.34 -10.57
N ALA A 64 1.00 0.52 -10.02
CA ALA A 64 -0.43 0.76 -10.08
C ALA A 64 -0.81 2.10 -9.43
N LYS A 65 -0.22 2.40 -8.27
CA LYS A 65 -0.39 3.69 -7.61
C LYS A 65 0.13 4.85 -8.48
N ARG A 66 1.33 4.75 -9.04
CA ARG A 66 1.89 5.79 -9.94
C ARG A 66 0.98 6.07 -11.12
N LYS A 67 0.48 5.02 -11.79
CA LYS A 67 -0.46 5.16 -12.92
C LYS A 67 -1.74 5.87 -12.48
N ALA A 68 -2.34 5.45 -11.36
CA ALA A 68 -3.55 6.07 -10.83
C ALA A 68 -3.33 7.55 -10.44
N ASP A 69 -2.19 7.86 -9.81
CA ASP A 69 -1.81 9.22 -9.41
C ASP A 69 -1.66 10.13 -10.66
N LEU A 70 -1.04 9.63 -11.73
CA LEU A 70 -0.90 10.34 -13.01
C LEU A 70 -2.26 10.65 -13.66
N GLU A 71 -3.17 9.67 -13.71
CA GLU A 71 -4.52 9.83 -14.26
C GLU A 71 -5.38 10.80 -13.44
N ALA A 72 -5.23 10.78 -12.11
CA ALA A 72 -5.91 11.73 -11.23
C ALA A 72 -5.45 13.17 -11.49
N VAL A 73 -4.14 13.39 -11.65
CA VAL A 73 -3.59 14.72 -11.98
C VAL A 73 -3.99 15.14 -13.39
N ALA A 74 -3.99 14.23 -14.37
CA ALA A 74 -4.49 14.49 -15.72
C ALA A 74 -5.94 14.97 -15.70
N SER A 75 -6.80 14.32 -14.91
CA SER A 75 -8.20 14.75 -14.74
C SER A 75 -8.31 16.16 -14.14
N ALA A 76 -7.49 16.48 -13.14
CA ALA A 76 -7.45 17.83 -12.56
C ALA A 76 -6.93 18.89 -13.55
N LEU A 77 -5.98 18.53 -14.42
CA LEU A 77 -5.49 19.38 -15.50
C LEU A 77 -6.57 19.66 -16.55
N GLU A 78 -7.42 18.69 -16.86
CA GLU A 78 -8.58 18.91 -17.74
C GLU A 78 -9.60 19.87 -17.13
N LEU A 79 -9.89 19.74 -15.83
CA LEU A 79 -10.75 20.69 -15.12
C LEU A 79 -10.14 22.10 -15.12
N TYR A 80 -8.85 22.23 -14.84
CA TYR A 80 -8.13 23.50 -14.93
C TYR A 80 -8.27 24.11 -16.34
N LYS A 81 -8.07 23.31 -17.39
CA LYS A 81 -8.18 23.79 -18.77
C LYS A 81 -9.61 24.19 -19.13
N ALA A 82 -10.62 23.51 -18.60
CA ALA A 82 -12.02 23.88 -18.84
C ALA A 82 -12.33 25.31 -18.33
N ASP A 83 -11.75 25.68 -17.17
CA ASP A 83 -11.94 27.00 -16.58
C ASP A 83 -10.99 28.06 -17.17
N CYS A 84 -9.73 27.71 -17.39
CA CYS A 84 -8.67 28.65 -17.75
C CYS A 84 -8.39 28.72 -19.27
N ASN A 85 -8.92 27.80 -20.09
CA ASN A 85 -8.69 27.63 -21.53
C ASN A 85 -7.27 27.19 -21.96
N TYR A 86 -6.39 26.87 -21.02
CA TYR A 86 -5.03 26.36 -21.28
C TYR A 86 -4.56 25.45 -20.15
N TYR A 87 -3.57 24.60 -20.40
CA TYR A 87 -2.84 23.91 -19.33
C TYR A 87 -1.76 24.82 -18.75
N PRO A 88 -1.49 24.75 -17.44
CA PRO A 88 -0.52 25.61 -16.80
C PRO A 88 0.92 25.26 -17.23
N ASN A 89 1.83 26.22 -17.20
CA ASN A 89 3.27 25.97 -17.43
C ASN A 89 3.93 25.14 -16.33
N THR A 90 3.39 25.19 -15.12
CA THR A 90 3.90 24.46 -13.96
C THR A 90 2.72 23.99 -13.12
N ILE A 91 2.92 22.86 -12.44
CA ILE A 91 2.01 22.40 -11.39
C ILE A 91 2.66 22.58 -10.02
N PRO A 92 1.88 22.67 -8.94
CA PRO A 92 2.42 22.71 -7.59
C PRO A 92 3.25 21.45 -7.27
N ALA A 93 4.20 21.59 -6.34
CA ALA A 93 4.94 20.44 -5.81
C ALA A 93 4.00 19.49 -5.05
N ALA A 94 4.40 18.22 -4.96
CA ALA A 94 3.67 17.20 -4.22
C ALA A 94 3.30 17.65 -2.80
N GLY A 95 2.08 17.32 -2.37
CA GLY A 95 1.49 17.72 -1.10
C GLY A 95 0.80 19.09 -1.09
N ASN A 96 0.94 19.90 -2.15
CA ASN A 96 0.27 21.21 -2.25
C ASN A 96 -1.02 21.14 -3.07
N GLN A 97 -1.94 22.05 -2.77
CA GLN A 97 -3.18 22.24 -3.52
C GLN A 97 -2.91 22.74 -4.94
N PHE A 98 -3.63 22.18 -5.91
CA PHE A 98 -3.69 22.69 -7.27
C PHE A 98 -4.92 23.57 -7.46
N THR A 99 -4.67 24.86 -7.72
CA THR A 99 -5.70 25.90 -7.80
C THR A 99 -5.61 26.71 -9.08
N GLY A 100 -6.67 27.46 -9.39
CA GLY A 100 -6.75 28.37 -10.54
C GLY A 100 -5.96 29.68 -10.39
N THR A 101 -5.05 29.78 -9.41
CA THR A 101 -4.32 31.03 -9.12
C THR A 101 -3.59 31.58 -10.34
N ALA A 102 -3.01 30.70 -11.18
CA ALA A 102 -2.28 31.09 -12.39
C ALA A 102 -3.17 31.65 -13.51
N CYS A 103 -4.49 31.48 -13.46
CA CYS A 103 -5.44 32.04 -14.43
C CYS A 103 -6.44 33.04 -13.81
N GLY A 104 -6.19 33.48 -12.56
CA GLY A 104 -7.04 34.44 -11.87
C GLY A 104 -8.25 33.83 -11.14
N LEU A 105 -8.36 32.50 -11.08
CA LEU A 105 -9.42 31.75 -10.40
C LEU A 105 -8.89 31.05 -9.14
N GLY A 106 -8.13 31.76 -8.31
CA GLY A 106 -7.41 31.18 -7.16
C GLY A 106 -8.28 30.51 -6.08
N ALA A 107 -9.60 30.78 -6.08
CA ALA A 107 -10.55 30.11 -5.20
C ALA A 107 -10.97 28.71 -5.70
N ASN A 108 -10.79 28.41 -6.98
CA ASN A 108 -11.11 27.09 -7.54
C ASN A 108 -9.97 26.14 -7.21
N ILE A 109 -10.31 25.04 -6.53
CA ILE A 109 -9.39 23.95 -6.20
C ILE A 109 -9.69 22.77 -7.13
N TYR A 110 -8.72 22.37 -7.94
CA TYR A 110 -8.84 21.25 -8.87
C TYR A 110 -8.31 19.94 -8.28
N MET A 111 -7.42 20.04 -7.28
CA MET A 111 -6.94 18.91 -6.50
C MET A 111 -6.41 19.40 -5.14
N GLU A 112 -6.79 18.73 -4.06
CA GLU A 112 -6.40 19.11 -2.69
C GLU A 112 -4.91 18.90 -2.39
N ALA A 113 -4.30 17.88 -3.00
CA ALA A 113 -2.87 17.63 -2.87
C ALA A 113 -2.36 16.89 -4.10
N ILE A 114 -1.37 17.49 -4.78
CA ILE A 114 -0.64 16.78 -5.84
C ILE A 114 0.04 15.54 -5.22
N PRO A 115 -0.17 14.33 -5.75
CA PRO A 115 0.48 13.14 -5.23
C PRO A 115 1.99 13.17 -5.48
N GLY A 116 2.77 12.64 -4.54
CA GLY A 116 4.19 12.37 -4.71
C GLY A 116 4.45 10.89 -5.01
N ASP A 117 5.61 10.58 -5.61
CA ASP A 117 5.99 9.19 -5.86
C ASP A 117 6.09 8.40 -4.54
N PRO A 118 5.60 7.15 -4.49
CA PRO A 118 5.67 6.33 -3.28
C PRO A 118 7.10 5.93 -2.87
N LEU A 119 8.10 6.06 -3.75
CA LEU A 119 9.51 5.83 -3.41
C LEU A 119 10.23 7.16 -3.13
N ALA A 120 10.93 7.19 -1.99
CA ALA A 120 11.79 8.31 -1.65
C ALA A 120 12.88 8.51 -2.73
N GLY A 121 13.10 9.76 -3.13
CA GLY A 121 14.07 10.12 -4.17
C GLY A 121 13.55 9.99 -5.61
N GLN A 122 12.34 9.45 -5.81
CA GLN A 122 11.63 9.52 -7.08
C GLN A 122 10.61 10.66 -7.07
N ALA A 123 10.27 11.16 -8.25
CA ALA A 123 9.30 12.24 -8.44
C ALA A 123 8.60 12.11 -9.79
N TYR A 124 7.36 12.59 -9.86
CA TYR A 124 6.69 12.77 -11.14
C TYR A 124 7.22 14.00 -11.87
N PHE A 125 7.23 13.96 -13.19
CA PHE A 125 7.70 15.05 -14.01
C PHE A 125 6.59 15.58 -14.91
N TYR A 126 6.22 16.84 -14.70
CA TYR A 126 5.25 17.55 -15.52
C TYR A 126 5.94 18.29 -16.65
N GLU A 127 5.46 18.05 -17.86
CA GLU A 127 5.98 18.65 -19.08
C GLU A 127 4.83 19.35 -19.81
N PRO A 128 4.79 20.68 -19.81
CA PRO A 128 3.86 21.42 -20.65
C PRO A 128 4.36 21.41 -22.11
N LEU A 129 3.46 21.26 -23.08
CA LEU A 129 3.81 21.25 -24.51
C LEU A 129 2.91 22.17 -25.33
N SER A 130 3.40 22.53 -26.52
CA SER A 130 2.68 23.36 -27.48
C SER A 130 2.21 24.67 -26.83
N CYS A 131 3.17 25.34 -26.18
CA CYS A 131 2.94 26.56 -25.42
C CYS A 131 3.19 27.80 -26.28
N VAL A 132 2.24 28.73 -26.23
CA VAL A 132 2.42 30.10 -26.71
C VAL A 132 2.46 30.98 -25.46
N VAL A 133 3.62 31.56 -25.17
CA VAL A 133 3.93 32.25 -23.90
C VAL A 133 3.60 31.38 -22.68
N ALA A 134 2.50 31.65 -21.97
CA ALA A 134 2.10 30.94 -20.76
C ALA A 134 0.94 29.97 -20.94
N ASN A 135 0.43 29.86 -22.17
CA ASN A 135 -0.78 29.12 -22.47
C ASN A 135 -0.40 27.87 -23.26
N CYS A 136 -0.41 26.72 -22.60
CA CYS A 136 -0.11 25.44 -23.22
C CYS A 136 -1.38 24.73 -23.64
N THR A 137 -1.31 24.06 -24.79
CA THR A 137 -2.44 23.32 -25.37
C THR A 137 -2.35 21.83 -25.15
N ARG A 138 -1.19 21.34 -24.70
CA ARG A 138 -0.92 19.94 -24.42
C ARG A 138 -0.07 19.78 -23.16
N PHE A 139 -0.10 18.58 -22.58
CA PHE A 139 0.81 18.20 -21.50
C PHE A 139 1.24 16.74 -21.62
N ARG A 140 2.35 16.42 -20.97
CA ARG A 140 2.73 15.07 -20.59
C ARG A 140 3.07 15.03 -19.11
N PHE A 141 2.59 14.01 -18.42
CA PHE A 141 2.90 13.79 -17.02
C PHE A 141 3.55 12.43 -16.85
N TRP A 142 4.78 12.44 -16.33
CA TRP A 142 5.70 11.31 -16.40
C TRP A 142 5.94 10.67 -15.04
N ALA A 143 6.17 9.37 -15.06
CA ALA A 143 6.63 8.57 -13.92
C ALA A 143 7.73 7.59 -14.35
N ALA A 144 8.53 7.16 -13.38
CA ALA A 144 9.45 6.03 -13.51
C ALA A 144 8.81 4.79 -12.84
N LEU A 145 8.28 3.89 -13.66
CA LEU A 145 7.76 2.61 -13.23
C LEU A 145 8.91 1.62 -13.01
N GLU A 146 8.73 0.71 -12.05
CA GLU A 146 9.68 -0.35 -11.74
C GLU A 146 9.57 -1.49 -12.76
N ASP A 147 8.35 -1.79 -13.22
CA ASP A 147 8.05 -2.65 -14.35
C ASP A 147 7.28 -1.87 -15.44
N PRO A 148 7.98 -1.18 -16.36
CA PRO A 148 7.34 -0.27 -17.31
C PRO A 148 6.53 -0.96 -18.41
N GLY A 149 6.72 -2.26 -18.63
CA GLY A 149 6.20 -2.92 -19.83
C GLY A 149 6.61 -2.21 -21.11
N THR A 150 5.66 -2.02 -22.05
CA THR A 150 5.89 -1.20 -23.24
C THR A 150 5.51 0.25 -22.99
N THR A 151 6.49 1.14 -23.12
CA THR A 151 6.28 2.59 -23.02
C THR A 151 5.29 3.05 -24.11
N PRO A 152 4.23 3.82 -23.78
CA PRO A 152 3.30 4.32 -24.78
C PRO A 152 4.01 5.13 -25.87
N SER A 153 3.63 4.96 -27.14
CA SER A 153 4.28 5.66 -28.27
C SER A 153 4.16 7.19 -28.21
N ALA A 154 3.18 7.71 -27.46
CA ALA A 154 3.03 9.15 -27.18
C ALA A 154 4.11 9.71 -26.23
N CYS A 155 4.79 8.84 -25.47
CA CYS A 155 5.80 9.20 -24.50
C CYS A 155 7.19 9.25 -25.15
N THR A 156 7.52 10.38 -25.79
CA THR A 156 8.84 10.62 -26.40
C THR A 156 9.73 11.52 -25.53
N GLY A 157 11.02 11.20 -25.39
CA GLY A 157 12.01 12.09 -24.78
C GLY A 157 12.41 11.81 -23.32
N SER A 158 11.84 10.79 -22.67
CA SER A 158 12.25 10.21 -21.38
C SER A 158 13.05 11.14 -20.45
N PRO A 159 12.38 12.11 -19.79
CA PRO A 159 13.01 13.03 -18.83
C PRO A 159 13.42 12.31 -17.53
N THR A 160 13.95 13.05 -16.56
CA THR A 160 14.29 12.51 -15.23
C THR A 160 13.12 12.65 -14.26
N CYS A 161 12.79 11.55 -13.58
CA CYS A 161 11.74 11.43 -12.58
C CYS A 161 12.36 11.41 -11.17
N GLY A 162 13.24 12.36 -10.88
CA GLY A 162 14.09 12.34 -9.70
C GLY A 162 15.32 11.44 -9.91
N GLY A 163 15.43 10.36 -9.15
CA GLY A 163 16.57 9.44 -9.18
C GLY A 163 16.59 8.44 -10.34
N ALA A 164 15.55 8.38 -11.17
CA ALA A 164 15.48 7.49 -12.34
C ALA A 164 15.03 8.21 -13.62
N THR A 165 15.25 7.57 -14.76
CA THR A 165 14.70 8.01 -16.05
C THR A 165 13.22 7.65 -16.11
N CYS A 166 12.38 8.62 -16.48
CA CYS A 166 10.96 8.39 -16.70
C CYS A 166 10.74 7.44 -17.89
N ASN A 167 9.84 6.49 -17.70
CA ASN A 167 9.54 5.44 -18.70
C ASN A 167 8.04 5.27 -18.95
N PHE A 168 7.18 6.02 -18.25
CA PHE A 168 5.74 6.03 -18.49
C PHE A 168 5.22 7.45 -18.44
N CYS A 169 4.22 7.76 -19.26
CA CYS A 169 3.56 9.04 -19.22
C CYS A 169 2.07 8.94 -19.56
N VAL A 170 1.30 9.90 -19.06
CA VAL A 170 -0.07 10.21 -19.49
C VAL A 170 -0.02 11.53 -20.25
N THR A 171 -0.77 11.62 -21.35
CA THR A 171 -0.85 12.83 -22.18
C THR A 171 -2.30 13.22 -22.35
N ASN A 172 -2.58 14.50 -22.61
CA ASN A 172 -3.92 14.86 -23.06
C ASN A 172 -4.23 14.16 -24.41
N PRO A 173 -5.50 13.76 -24.64
CA PRO A 173 -5.95 13.23 -25.92
C PRO A 173 -5.84 14.26 -27.06
#